data_AF-A0A957B5X2-F1
#
_entry.id   AF-A0A957B5X2-F1
#
_cell.length_a   1.000
_cell.length_b   1.000
_cell.length_c   1.000
_cell.angle_alpha   90.00
_cell.angle_beta   90.00
_cell.angle_gamma   90.00
#
_symmetry.space_group_name_H-M   'P 1'
#
loop_
_entity.id
_entity.type
_entity.pdbx_description
1 polymer ?
#
loop_
_entity_poly.entity_id
_entity_poly.type
_entity_poly.pdbx_seq_one_letter_code
_entity_poly.pdbx_strand_id
1 'polypeptide(L)'
;MPPLREVRNRIRSVKNISQITRALEAVSASRVRRAQARAMASRHYAEKAWEILVNIQASSKGALPHPLLTAREEINRVMVILITSDRGLAGSYNANVLRVVERFQRNFGKPVDFVTVGRKGRDTLIRQRANVVAEFSDMPAEPRISDVTPIARLAVDAYLSGEVDEVLIAYTDFINMLTQRPVVLGWLPLTPDTVANQVASEFVKDVPHVTDSATDYEYEPSAAAVLEEIVPRFTELQLYQALLESQASEHAARMAAMRNATDNATQLVGDLTLEYNKARQSAITSEILDIVGGANALQQSIEKAADDMLASAHPTAPRAPAPAMTAASNGNGAKTASKKDAPAKQAAGPQGKKVKQDDLKVIEGIGPKMEKALHAAGIDTWAKLSEATDDQLHAAIEAADMSFAPSLPTWARQAGFAARGDWDGLQQLQDELTAGRDA
;
A
#
# COMPACT_ATOMS: atom_id res chain seq x y z
N MET A 1 -27.49 -22.48 7.75
CA MET A 1 -26.68 -21.29 8.14
C MET A 1 -25.60 -21.73 9.09
N PRO A 2 -24.40 -21.10 9.07
CA PRO A 2 -23.37 -21.41 10.05
C PRO A 2 -23.87 -21.13 11.49
N PRO A 3 -23.39 -21.88 12.50
CA PRO A 3 -23.79 -21.67 13.89
C PRO A 3 -23.45 -20.25 14.35
N LEU A 4 -24.38 -19.58 15.06
CA LEU A 4 -24.18 -18.22 15.58
C LEU A 4 -22.88 -18.02 16.37
N ARG A 5 -22.47 -19.08 17.08
CA ARG A 5 -21.22 -19.09 17.85
C ARG A 5 -19.99 -18.97 16.95
N GLU A 6 -20.00 -19.61 15.78
CA GLU A 6 -18.89 -19.59 14.84
C GLU A 6 -18.70 -18.20 14.23
N VAL A 7 -19.80 -17.58 13.76
CA VAL A 7 -19.77 -16.22 13.21
C VAL A 7 -19.28 -15.21 14.26
N ARG A 8 -19.76 -15.32 15.51
CA ARG A 8 -19.30 -14.48 16.62
C ARG A 8 -17.80 -14.64 16.90
N ASN A 9 -17.30 -15.88 16.90
CA ASN A 9 -15.88 -16.16 17.11
C ASN A 9 -15.03 -15.58 15.96
N ARG A 10 -15.53 -15.68 14.72
CA ARG A 10 -14.87 -15.12 13.54
C ARG A 10 -14.79 -13.60 13.59
N ILE A 11 -15.88 -12.92 13.97
CA ILE A 11 -15.89 -11.46 14.21
C ILE A 11 -14.79 -11.07 15.23
N ARG A 12 -14.74 -11.76 16.37
CA ARG A 12 -13.73 -11.49 17.41
C ARG A 12 -12.31 -11.68 16.86
N SER A 13 -12.06 -12.77 16.13
CA SER A 13 -10.75 -13.05 15.54
C SER A 13 -10.32 -11.97 14.54
N VAL A 14 -11.19 -11.59 13.61
CA VAL A 14 -10.89 -10.55 12.61
C VAL A 14 -10.68 -9.18 13.27
N LYS A 15 -11.44 -8.86 14.32
CA LYS A 15 -11.24 -7.63 15.10
C LYS A 15 -9.87 -7.60 15.80
N ASN A 16 -9.43 -8.73 16.35
CA ASN A 16 -8.08 -8.82 16.94
C ASN A 16 -6.99 -8.66 15.87
N ILE A 17 -7.18 -9.26 14.69
CA ILE A 17 -6.25 -9.10 13.56
C ILE A 17 -6.16 -7.63 13.15
N SER A 18 -7.29 -6.92 13.02
CA SER A 18 -7.35 -5.48 12.71
C SER A 18 -6.57 -4.62 13.72
N GLN A 19 -6.64 -4.95 15.01
CA GLN A 19 -5.88 -4.24 16.04
C GLN A 19 -4.37 -4.48 15.90
N ILE A 20 -3.96 -5.72 15.62
CA ILE A 20 -2.55 -6.08 15.41
C ILE A 20 -1.99 -5.39 14.17
N THR A 21 -2.72 -5.41 13.05
CA THR A 21 -2.29 -4.76 11.81
C THR A 21 -2.17 -3.25 12.00
N ARG A 22 -3.13 -2.62 12.69
CA ARG A 22 -3.05 -1.18 13.02
C ARG A 22 -1.86 -0.84 13.91
N ALA A 23 -1.51 -1.69 14.87
CA ALA A 23 -0.32 -1.50 15.69
C ALA A 23 0.97 -1.65 14.85
N LEU A 24 1.04 -2.64 13.97
CA LEU A 24 2.19 -2.87 13.09
C LEU A 24 2.38 -1.75 12.06
N GLU A 25 1.28 -1.15 11.58
CA GLU A 25 1.28 0.04 10.74
C GLU A 25 1.99 1.21 11.45
N ALA A 26 1.57 1.52 12.68
CA ALA A 26 2.15 2.61 13.49
C ALA A 26 3.63 2.36 13.83
N VAL A 27 4.00 1.11 14.17
CA VAL A 27 5.39 0.72 14.41
C VAL A 27 6.23 0.92 13.14
N SER A 28 5.71 0.54 11.98
CA SER A 28 6.41 0.72 10.71
C SER A 28 6.58 2.20 10.37
N ALA A 29 5.59 3.04 10.66
CA ALA A 29 5.69 4.50 10.50
C ALA A 29 6.84 5.12 11.27
N SER A 30 7.00 4.72 12.54
CA SER A 30 8.12 5.19 13.36
C SER A 30 9.46 4.75 12.77
N ARG A 31 9.55 3.52 12.26
CA ARG A 31 10.80 2.97 11.70
C ARG A 31 11.20 3.61 10.37
N VAL A 32 10.25 3.91 9.47
CA VAL A 32 10.56 4.67 8.23
C VAL A 32 11.22 6.00 8.58
N ARG A 33 10.60 6.78 9.49
CA ARG A 33 11.14 8.09 9.89
C ARG A 33 12.56 7.98 10.47
N ARG A 34 12.84 6.95 11.27
CA ARG A 34 14.18 6.72 11.84
C ARG A 34 15.21 6.35 10.77
N ALA A 35 14.86 5.46 9.84
CA ALA A 35 15.74 5.07 8.74
C ALA A 35 16.08 6.28 7.84
N GLN A 36 15.07 7.07 7.46
CA GLN A 36 15.25 8.29 6.67
C GLN A 36 16.12 9.33 7.40
N ALA A 37 15.88 9.57 8.70
CA ALA A 37 16.67 10.52 9.46
C ALA A 37 18.17 10.15 9.47
N ARG A 38 18.49 8.85 9.54
CA ARG A 38 19.87 8.37 9.47
C ARG A 38 20.46 8.47 8.07
N ALA A 39 19.69 8.14 7.04
CA ALA A 39 20.12 8.30 5.66
C ALA A 39 20.47 9.78 5.38
N MET A 40 19.58 10.71 5.77
CA MET A 40 19.84 12.14 5.65
C MET A 40 21.05 12.62 6.46
N ALA A 41 21.25 12.08 7.67
CA ALA A 41 22.41 12.43 8.50
C ALA A 41 23.75 12.03 7.87
N SER A 42 23.76 10.97 7.04
CA SER A 42 24.97 10.50 6.35
C SER A 42 25.32 11.29 5.08
N ARG A 43 24.39 12.10 4.57
CA ARG A 43 24.49 12.73 3.25
C ARG A 43 25.69 13.67 3.10
N HIS A 44 25.90 14.56 4.07
CA HIS A 44 27.01 15.52 4.04
C HIS A 44 28.39 14.82 4.00
N TYR A 45 28.52 13.70 4.72
CA TYR A 45 29.75 12.92 4.68
C TYR A 45 29.93 12.28 3.31
N ALA A 46 28.88 11.68 2.73
CA ALA A 46 28.94 11.06 1.42
C ALA A 46 29.29 12.08 0.31
N GLU A 47 28.68 13.26 0.33
CA GLU A 47 28.97 14.35 -0.60
C GLU A 47 30.42 14.82 -0.49
N LYS A 48 30.94 15.03 0.73
CA LYS A 48 32.33 15.45 0.93
C LYS A 48 33.35 14.37 0.61
N ALA A 49 33.07 13.11 0.93
CA ALA A 49 33.94 12.00 0.56
C ALA A 49 34.01 11.85 -0.97
N TRP A 50 32.87 12.00 -1.66
CA TRP A 50 32.82 11.99 -3.12
C TRP A 50 33.60 13.14 -3.75
N GLU A 51 33.42 14.37 -3.23
CA GLU A 51 34.16 15.55 -3.68
C GLU A 51 35.68 15.34 -3.59
N ILE A 52 36.17 14.79 -2.48
CA ILE A 52 37.59 14.48 -2.30
C ILE A 52 38.06 13.43 -3.32
N LEU A 53 37.28 12.37 -3.55
CA LEU A 53 37.61 11.32 -4.53
C LEU A 53 37.73 11.88 -5.96
N VAL A 54 36.77 12.71 -6.37
CA VAL A 54 36.77 13.36 -7.69
C VAL A 54 37.98 14.31 -7.84
N ASN A 55 38.28 15.09 -6.81
CA ASN A 55 39.42 16.02 -6.83
C ASN A 55 40.77 15.29 -6.93
N ILE A 56 40.96 14.20 -6.17
CA ILE A 56 42.20 13.41 -6.24
C ILE A 56 42.35 12.77 -7.63
N GLN A 57 41.26 12.25 -8.21
CA GLN A 57 41.28 11.65 -9.55
C GLN A 57 41.66 12.69 -10.62
N ALA A 58 41.09 13.90 -10.55
CA ALA A 58 41.40 14.99 -11.47
C ALA A 58 42.86 15.46 -11.37
N SER A 59 43.39 15.63 -10.14
CA SER A 59 44.78 16.06 -9.92
C SER A 59 45.82 15.01 -10.29
N SER A 60 45.46 13.72 -10.23
CA SER A 60 46.41 12.62 -10.47
C SER A 60 46.62 12.27 -11.96
N LYS A 61 46.02 13.00 -12.91
CA LYS A 61 46.07 12.70 -14.37
C LYS A 61 45.86 11.21 -14.71
N GLY A 62 45.02 10.52 -13.93
CA GLY A 62 44.72 9.09 -14.09
C GLY A 62 45.78 8.11 -13.55
N ALA A 63 46.87 8.56 -12.92
CA ALA A 63 48.03 7.72 -12.58
C ALA A 63 48.04 7.11 -11.16
N LEU A 64 46.97 7.26 -10.38
CA LEU A 64 46.86 6.63 -9.05
C LEU A 64 45.47 6.01 -8.83
N PRO A 65 45.07 4.98 -9.60
CA PRO A 65 43.84 4.29 -9.29
C PRO A 65 44.11 3.33 -8.11
N HIS A 66 43.52 3.64 -6.96
CA HIS A 66 43.38 2.67 -5.88
C HIS A 66 42.73 1.40 -6.45
N PRO A 67 43.06 0.17 -6.01
CA PRO A 67 42.54 -1.06 -6.62
C PRO A 67 41.00 -1.09 -6.72
N LEU A 68 40.29 -0.56 -5.73
CA LEU A 68 38.82 -0.42 -5.74
C LEU A 68 38.27 0.64 -6.70
N LEU A 69 39.11 1.44 -7.35
CA LEU A 69 38.76 2.41 -8.39
C LEU A 69 39.08 1.89 -9.80
N THR A 70 39.71 0.71 -9.92
CA THR A 70 40.23 0.21 -11.19
C THR A 70 39.27 -0.78 -11.82
N ALA A 71 38.57 -0.40 -12.88
CA ALA A 71 37.72 -1.33 -13.61
C ALA A 71 38.53 -2.44 -14.31
N ARG A 72 37.94 -3.64 -14.37
CA ARG A 72 38.49 -4.77 -15.09
C ARG A 72 37.99 -4.76 -16.53
N GLU A 73 38.86 -5.14 -17.47
CA GLU A 73 38.53 -5.16 -18.91
C GLU A 73 37.47 -6.22 -19.23
N GLU A 74 37.52 -7.37 -18.56
CA GLU A 74 36.56 -8.47 -18.73
C GLU A 74 35.85 -8.79 -17.41
N ILE A 75 34.52 -8.76 -17.44
CA ILE A 75 33.68 -9.12 -16.29
C ILE A 75 33.18 -10.54 -16.49
N ASN A 76 33.79 -11.51 -15.81
CA ASN A 76 33.48 -12.93 -15.95
C ASN A 76 32.65 -13.50 -14.79
N ARG A 77 32.80 -12.95 -13.59
CA ARG A 77 32.03 -13.34 -12.41
C ARG A 77 31.69 -12.12 -11.58
N VAL A 78 30.47 -12.03 -11.09
CA VAL A 78 30.01 -10.89 -10.28
C VAL A 78 29.45 -11.34 -8.94
N MET A 79 29.64 -10.50 -7.93
CA MET A 79 29.00 -10.65 -6.63
C MET A 79 27.82 -9.71 -6.51
N VAL A 80 26.66 -10.20 -6.08
CA VAL A 80 25.47 -9.40 -5.80
C VAL A 80 25.17 -9.45 -4.31
N ILE A 81 25.24 -8.30 -3.65
CA ILE A 81 24.74 -8.11 -2.29
C ILE A 81 23.24 -7.88 -2.38
N LEU A 82 22.45 -8.89 -2.03
CA LEU A 82 20.99 -8.83 -2.06
C LEU A 82 20.43 -8.44 -0.70
N ILE A 83 19.83 -7.25 -0.61
CA ILE A 83 19.16 -6.75 0.58
C ILE A 83 17.67 -7.06 0.52
N THR A 84 17.19 -7.82 1.50
CA THR A 84 15.78 -8.24 1.67
C THR A 84 15.35 -8.16 3.13
N SER A 85 14.08 -8.40 3.39
CA SER A 85 13.59 -8.41 4.76
C SER A 85 13.81 -9.75 5.45
N ASP A 86 13.95 -9.71 6.77
CA ASP A 86 13.96 -10.90 7.62
C ASP A 86 12.56 -11.46 7.88
N ARG A 87 11.55 -10.58 7.87
CA ARG A 87 10.16 -10.90 8.21
C ARG A 87 9.24 -10.57 7.05
N GLY A 88 8.15 -11.33 6.92
CA GLY A 88 7.13 -11.09 5.89
C GLY A 88 6.26 -9.85 6.17
N LEU A 89 5.05 -9.89 5.60
CA LEU A 89 4.01 -8.86 5.77
C LEU A 89 4.40 -7.47 5.23
N ALA A 90 5.35 -7.41 4.29
CA ALA A 90 5.79 -6.18 3.62
C ALA A 90 5.24 -6.06 2.19
N GLY A 91 4.03 -6.58 1.94
CA GLY A 91 3.44 -6.61 0.60
C GLY A 91 4.34 -7.33 -0.42
N SER A 92 4.56 -6.68 -1.56
CA SER A 92 5.38 -7.20 -2.67
C SER A 92 6.87 -6.85 -2.58
N TYR A 93 7.33 -6.19 -1.51
CA TYR A 93 8.71 -5.71 -1.34
C TYR A 93 9.79 -6.74 -1.73
N ASN A 94 9.83 -7.91 -1.06
CA ASN A 94 10.84 -8.93 -1.36
C ASN A 94 10.69 -9.51 -2.76
N ALA A 95 9.44 -9.74 -3.20
CA ALA A 95 9.19 -10.32 -4.51
C ALA A 95 9.62 -9.38 -5.64
N ASN A 96 9.52 -8.06 -5.43
CA ASN A 96 9.93 -7.06 -6.40
C ASN A 96 11.45 -7.07 -6.61
N VAL A 97 12.26 -6.99 -5.54
CA VAL A 97 13.73 -7.01 -5.66
C VAL A 97 14.24 -8.35 -6.19
N LEU A 98 13.66 -9.48 -5.75
CA LEU A 98 14.01 -10.81 -6.27
C LEU A 98 13.73 -10.92 -7.78
N ARG A 99 12.60 -10.39 -8.26
CA ARG A 99 12.28 -10.37 -9.70
C ARG A 99 13.28 -9.57 -10.53
N VAL A 100 13.82 -8.47 -9.99
CA VAL A 100 14.86 -7.69 -10.67
C VAL A 100 16.17 -8.47 -10.70
N VAL A 101 16.57 -9.08 -9.60
CA VAL A 101 17.78 -9.92 -9.53
C VAL A 101 17.70 -11.13 -10.47
N GLU A 102 16.58 -11.83 -10.52
CA GLU A 102 16.37 -12.95 -11.44
C GLU A 102 16.44 -12.51 -12.91
N ARG A 103 15.99 -11.29 -13.22
CA ARG A 103 16.12 -10.72 -14.57
C ARG A 103 17.57 -10.39 -14.88
N PHE A 104 18.28 -9.76 -13.93
CA PHE A 104 19.70 -9.46 -14.04
C PHE A 104 20.52 -10.72 -14.29
N GLN A 105 20.35 -11.76 -13.45
CA GLN A 105 21.08 -13.01 -13.56
C GLN A 105 20.86 -13.70 -14.92
N ARG A 106 19.61 -13.71 -15.41
CA ARG A 106 19.29 -14.27 -16.74
C ARG A 106 19.93 -13.48 -17.88
N ASN A 107 19.95 -12.16 -17.80
CA ASN A 107 20.53 -11.30 -18.83
C ASN A 107 22.06 -11.31 -18.81
N PHE A 108 22.68 -11.43 -17.64
CA PHE A 108 24.13 -11.44 -17.49
C PHE A 108 24.75 -12.72 -18.06
N GLY A 109 24.09 -13.88 -17.90
CA GLY A 109 24.47 -15.14 -18.56
C GLY A 109 25.78 -15.77 -18.09
N LYS A 110 26.44 -15.18 -17.07
CA LYS A 110 27.68 -15.66 -16.44
C LYS A 110 27.45 -15.95 -14.95
N PRO A 111 28.40 -16.61 -14.24
CA PRO A 111 28.26 -16.92 -12.82
C PRO A 111 28.01 -15.67 -11.96
N VAL A 112 27.01 -15.78 -11.07
CA VAL A 112 26.66 -14.76 -10.09
C VAL A 112 26.72 -15.38 -8.70
N ASP A 113 27.51 -14.76 -7.83
CA ASP A 113 27.67 -15.13 -6.45
C ASP A 113 26.86 -14.17 -5.57
N PHE A 114 26.14 -14.70 -4.58
CA PHE A 114 25.23 -13.90 -3.76
C PHE A 114 25.72 -13.79 -2.32
N VAL A 115 25.66 -12.57 -1.79
CA VAL A 115 25.72 -12.29 -0.36
C VAL A 115 24.35 -11.78 0.06
N THR A 116 23.66 -12.51 0.93
CA THR A 116 22.29 -12.15 1.29
C THR A 116 22.23 -11.41 2.60
N VAL A 117 21.61 -10.24 2.60
CA VAL A 117 21.21 -9.52 3.79
C VAL A 117 19.71 -9.75 4.00
N GLY A 118 19.36 -10.47 5.06
CA GLY A 118 18.00 -10.86 5.40
C GLY A 118 17.56 -12.24 4.90
N ARG A 119 16.72 -12.90 5.70
CA ARG A 119 16.28 -14.29 5.47
C ARG A 119 15.49 -14.52 4.17
N LYS A 120 14.66 -13.57 3.71
CA LYS A 120 13.76 -13.82 2.57
C LYS A 120 14.51 -13.99 1.26
N GLY A 121 15.58 -13.24 1.05
CA GLY A 121 16.49 -13.40 -0.07
C GLY A 121 17.19 -14.76 -0.03
N ARG A 122 17.81 -15.07 1.10
CA ARG A 122 18.47 -16.37 1.33
C ARG A 122 17.57 -17.56 1.03
N ASP A 123 16.42 -17.65 1.68
CA ASP A 123 15.51 -18.79 1.55
C ASP A 123 15.03 -18.97 0.11
N THR A 124 14.95 -17.88 -0.66
CA THR A 124 14.55 -17.93 -2.06
C THR A 124 15.70 -18.39 -2.96
N LEU A 125 16.89 -17.80 -2.79
CA LEU A 125 18.08 -18.16 -3.58
C LEU A 125 18.53 -19.59 -3.34
N ILE A 126 18.49 -20.08 -2.09
CA ILE A 126 18.80 -21.48 -1.76
C ILE A 126 17.82 -22.42 -2.48
N ARG A 127 16.52 -22.11 -2.48
CA ARG A 127 15.51 -22.92 -3.21
C ARG A 127 15.74 -22.91 -4.72
N GLN A 128 16.24 -21.81 -5.26
CA GLN A 128 16.61 -21.67 -6.67
C GLN A 128 17.96 -22.30 -7.01
N ARG A 129 18.69 -22.84 -6.03
CA ARG A 129 20.05 -23.40 -6.18
C ARG A 129 21.05 -22.37 -6.71
N ALA A 130 20.84 -21.09 -6.40
CA ALA A 130 21.82 -20.05 -6.67
C ALA A 130 23.02 -20.16 -5.70
N ASN A 131 24.18 -19.66 -6.10
CA ASN A 131 25.39 -19.71 -5.26
C ASN A 131 25.33 -18.61 -4.19
N VAL A 132 25.03 -18.97 -2.94
CA VAL A 132 25.03 -18.04 -1.80
C VAL A 132 26.33 -18.24 -1.02
N VAL A 133 27.23 -17.27 -1.11
CA VAL A 133 28.58 -17.31 -0.49
C VAL A 133 28.49 -17.01 1.01
N ALA A 134 27.65 -16.05 1.38
CA ALA A 134 27.49 -15.62 2.76
C ALA A 134 26.08 -15.11 3.06
N GLU A 135 25.70 -15.19 4.34
CA GLU A 135 24.42 -14.73 4.85
C GLU A 135 24.61 -13.81 6.05
N PHE A 136 23.90 -12.68 6.03
CA PHE A 136 23.77 -11.73 7.13
C PHE A 136 22.29 -11.49 7.43
N SER A 137 21.70 -12.33 8.27
CA SER A 137 20.30 -12.20 8.72
C SER A 137 20.20 -11.56 10.10
N ASP A 138 18.98 -11.21 10.50
CA ASP A 138 18.66 -10.62 11.81
C ASP A 138 19.41 -9.31 12.08
N MET A 139 19.49 -8.47 11.05
CA MET A 139 20.06 -7.15 11.20
C MET A 139 19.30 -6.37 12.29
N PRO A 140 20.00 -5.60 13.14
CA PRO A 140 19.34 -4.77 14.13
C PRO A 140 18.29 -3.86 13.47
N ALA A 141 17.18 -3.63 14.17
CA ALA A 141 16.13 -2.72 13.68
C ALA A 141 16.63 -1.30 13.42
N GLU A 142 17.78 -0.97 14.01
CA GLU A 142 18.48 0.29 13.92
C GLU A 142 19.97 0.00 13.69
N PRO A 143 20.36 -0.37 12.46
CA PRO A 143 21.73 -0.79 12.17
C PRO A 143 22.69 0.38 12.35
N ARG A 144 23.92 0.04 12.71
CA ARG A 144 25.09 0.92 12.75
C ARG A 144 26.03 0.53 11.61
N ILE A 145 26.96 1.42 11.26
CA ILE A 145 28.00 1.14 10.25
C ILE A 145 28.78 -0.13 10.61
N SER A 146 29.08 -0.34 11.90
CA SER A 146 29.77 -1.54 12.39
C SER A 146 29.05 -2.87 12.09
N ASP A 147 27.72 -2.83 11.92
CA ASP A 147 26.94 -4.03 11.58
C ASP A 147 27.09 -4.39 10.09
N VAL A 148 27.46 -3.41 9.26
CA VAL A 148 27.61 -3.54 7.80
C VAL A 148 29.07 -3.79 7.41
N THR A 149 30.03 -3.33 8.21
CA THR A 149 31.47 -3.51 7.98
C THR A 149 31.87 -4.96 7.63
N PRO A 150 31.36 -6.03 8.27
CA PRO A 150 31.70 -7.41 7.90
C PRO A 150 31.25 -7.78 6.48
N ILE A 151 30.09 -7.28 6.05
CA ILE A 151 29.54 -7.50 4.70
C ILE A 151 30.43 -6.80 3.68
N ALA A 152 30.80 -5.54 3.98
CA ALA A 152 31.61 -4.74 3.09
C ALA A 152 33.01 -5.33 2.91
N ARG A 153 33.66 -5.74 4.00
CA ARG A 153 34.98 -6.39 3.97
C ARG A 153 34.99 -7.65 3.13
N LEU A 154 33.99 -8.53 3.32
CA LEU A 154 33.90 -9.77 2.54
C LEU A 154 33.84 -9.50 1.03
N ALA A 155 33.05 -8.51 0.61
CA ALA A 155 32.92 -8.16 -0.80
C ALA A 155 34.16 -7.44 -1.35
N VAL A 156 34.77 -6.56 -0.55
CA VAL A 156 36.03 -5.89 -0.90
C VAL A 156 37.16 -6.91 -1.06
N ASP A 157 37.30 -7.86 -0.14
CA ASP A 157 38.33 -8.90 -0.17
C ASP A 157 38.14 -9.83 -1.38
N ALA A 158 36.90 -10.21 -1.70
CA ALA A 158 36.58 -11.00 -2.89
C ALA A 158 36.95 -10.27 -4.19
N TYR A 159 36.73 -8.96 -4.24
CA TYR A 159 37.10 -8.13 -5.38
C TYR A 159 38.63 -7.95 -5.51
N LEU A 160 39.31 -7.66 -4.41
CA LEU A 160 40.77 -7.45 -4.39
C LEU A 160 41.56 -8.74 -4.68
N SER A 161 41.06 -9.89 -4.22
CA SER A 161 41.65 -11.20 -4.53
C SER A 161 41.39 -11.66 -5.97
N GLY A 162 40.43 -11.03 -6.65
CA GLY A 162 40.01 -11.38 -8.00
C GLY A 162 39.17 -12.65 -8.12
N GLU A 163 38.55 -13.07 -7.01
CA GLU A 163 37.48 -14.06 -7.05
C GLU A 163 36.27 -13.55 -7.84
N VAL A 164 35.99 -12.25 -7.76
CA VAL A 164 34.92 -11.55 -8.49
C VAL A 164 35.48 -10.32 -9.21
N ASP A 165 34.89 -9.99 -10.36
CA ASP A 165 35.32 -8.90 -11.22
C ASP A 165 34.54 -7.60 -11.00
N GLU A 166 33.32 -7.71 -10.46
CA GLU A 166 32.44 -6.60 -10.13
C GLU A 166 31.57 -6.99 -8.92
N VAL A 167 31.24 -6.00 -8.08
CA VAL A 167 30.30 -6.15 -6.98
C VAL A 167 29.14 -5.19 -7.19
N LEU A 168 27.91 -5.72 -7.14
CA LEU A 168 26.67 -4.97 -7.27
C LEU A 168 25.84 -5.06 -5.98
N ILE A 169 25.03 -4.04 -5.70
CA ILE A 169 24.04 -4.06 -4.61
C ILE A 169 22.65 -4.12 -5.23
N ALA A 170 21.90 -5.16 -4.88
CA ALA A 170 20.49 -5.29 -5.17
C ALA A 170 19.68 -4.89 -3.94
N TYR A 171 19.03 -3.72 -4.00
CA TYR A 171 18.24 -3.18 -2.90
C TYR A 171 17.00 -2.47 -3.44
N THR A 172 16.17 -1.92 -2.55
CA THR A 172 14.98 -1.17 -2.96
C THR A 172 15.12 0.29 -2.54
N ASP A 173 15.29 1.15 -3.53
CA ASP A 173 15.36 2.60 -3.36
C ASP A 173 14.03 3.16 -2.82
N PHE A 174 14.16 4.04 -1.83
CA PHE A 174 13.05 4.72 -1.18
C PHE A 174 12.81 6.06 -1.85
N ILE A 175 11.84 6.12 -2.76
CA ILE A 175 11.43 7.39 -3.38
C ILE A 175 10.46 8.12 -2.46
N ASN A 176 9.38 7.45 -2.05
CA ASN A 176 8.40 7.99 -1.12
C ASN A 176 7.60 6.85 -0.45
N MET A 177 6.61 7.20 0.38
CA MET A 177 5.79 6.22 1.12
C MET A 177 4.97 5.28 0.22
N LEU A 178 4.65 5.69 -1.01
CA LEU A 178 3.86 4.93 -1.97
C LEU A 178 4.74 4.24 -3.01
N THR A 179 5.85 4.87 -3.40
CA THR A 179 6.74 4.41 -4.46
C THR A 179 8.07 3.92 -3.87
N GLN A 180 8.35 2.63 -4.06
CA GLN A 180 9.64 2.01 -3.76
C GLN A 180 10.15 1.30 -5.02
N ARG A 181 11.40 1.53 -5.41
CA ARG A 181 11.94 1.05 -6.68
C ARG A 181 13.03 0.00 -6.44
N PRO A 182 12.80 -1.28 -6.79
CA PRO A 182 13.87 -2.28 -6.73
C PRO A 182 14.91 -1.99 -7.82
N VAL A 183 16.18 -1.94 -7.45
CA VAL A 183 17.30 -1.65 -8.34
C VAL A 183 18.46 -2.63 -8.11
N VAL A 184 19.30 -2.78 -9.12
CA VAL A 184 20.60 -3.46 -9.04
C VAL A 184 21.62 -2.46 -9.55
N LEU A 185 22.44 -1.91 -8.66
CA LEU A 185 23.41 -0.86 -8.98
C LEU A 185 24.83 -1.35 -8.72
N GLY A 186 25.77 -0.88 -9.53
CA GLY A 186 27.19 -1.19 -9.35
C GLY A 186 27.73 -0.55 -8.07
N TRP A 187 28.59 -1.28 -7.36
CA TRP A 187 29.22 -0.81 -6.12
C TRP A 187 30.74 -0.83 -6.20
N LEU A 188 31.35 -1.94 -6.63
CA LEU A 188 32.80 -2.03 -6.90
C LEU A 188 33.04 -2.49 -8.34
N PRO A 189 33.96 -1.88 -9.09
CA PRO A 189 34.78 -0.72 -8.74
C PRO A 189 33.96 0.57 -8.56
N LEU A 190 34.47 1.50 -7.76
CA LEU A 190 33.96 2.87 -7.75
C LEU A 190 34.48 3.59 -8.99
N THR A 191 33.58 4.10 -9.82
CA THR A 191 33.93 4.82 -11.07
C THR A 191 33.36 6.22 -10.99
N PRO A 192 34.14 7.21 -10.53
CA PRO A 192 33.62 8.56 -10.27
C PRO A 192 33.16 9.32 -11.52
N ASP A 193 33.61 8.88 -12.69
CA ASP A 193 33.30 9.41 -14.02
C ASP A 193 31.98 8.90 -14.60
N THR A 194 31.52 7.70 -14.20
CA THR A 194 30.26 7.09 -14.68
C THR A 194 29.26 6.91 -13.55
N VAL A 195 28.70 8.03 -13.06
CA VAL A 195 27.75 8.03 -11.94
C VAL A 195 26.43 7.32 -12.27
N ALA A 196 25.95 7.38 -13.51
CA ALA A 196 24.56 7.07 -13.88
C ALA A 196 24.03 5.64 -13.57
N ASN A 197 24.86 4.69 -13.12
CA ASN A 197 24.44 3.33 -12.73
C ASN A 197 25.13 2.82 -11.45
N GLN A 198 25.66 3.73 -10.62
CA GLN A 198 26.32 3.37 -9.36
C GLN A 198 25.42 3.69 -8.16
N VAL A 199 25.61 2.95 -7.06
CA VAL A 199 24.93 3.23 -5.78
C VAL A 199 25.14 4.70 -5.36
N ALA A 200 26.30 5.29 -5.67
CA ALA A 200 26.62 6.69 -5.42
C ALA A 200 25.62 7.71 -6.02
N SER A 201 24.98 7.40 -7.15
CA SER A 201 24.12 8.35 -7.88
C SER A 201 22.83 8.70 -7.16
N GLU A 202 22.32 7.81 -6.32
CA GLU A 202 21.10 8.07 -5.55
C GLU A 202 21.34 9.06 -4.41
N PHE A 203 22.58 9.09 -3.88
CA PHE A 203 22.93 9.85 -2.69
C PHE A 203 23.60 11.19 -2.97
N VAL A 204 24.33 11.29 -4.08
CA VAL A 204 25.01 12.54 -4.49
C VAL A 204 24.15 13.24 -5.55
N LYS A 205 23.14 14.00 -5.09
CA LYS A 205 22.21 14.72 -6.00
C LYS A 205 22.82 15.98 -6.61
N ASP A 206 23.71 16.63 -5.86
CA ASP A 206 24.52 17.75 -6.32
C ASP A 206 25.95 17.23 -6.46
N VAL A 207 26.23 16.49 -7.54
CA VAL A 207 27.62 16.24 -7.91
C VAL A 207 28.21 17.62 -8.19
N PRO A 208 29.19 18.12 -7.41
CA PRO A 208 29.92 19.29 -7.84
C PRO A 208 30.46 18.92 -9.22
N HIS A 209 29.94 19.55 -10.27
CA HIS A 209 30.68 19.54 -11.53
C HIS A 209 32.06 20.01 -11.14
N VAL A 210 33.09 19.27 -11.56
CA VAL A 210 34.47 19.74 -11.48
C VAL A 210 34.44 21.10 -12.13
N THR A 211 34.34 22.15 -11.31
CA THR A 211 34.51 23.50 -11.79
C THR A 211 35.97 23.53 -12.17
N ASP A 212 36.30 24.17 -13.29
CA ASP A 212 37.70 24.32 -13.75
C ASP A 212 38.64 24.92 -12.67
N SER A 213 38.08 25.36 -11.54
CA SER A 213 38.72 25.46 -10.24
C SER A 213 38.88 24.08 -9.58
N ALA A 214 39.75 23.22 -10.13
CA ALA A 214 40.38 22.19 -9.30
C ALA A 214 40.97 22.94 -8.10
N THR A 215 40.33 22.81 -6.94
CA THR A 215 40.82 23.49 -5.75
C THR A 215 42.15 22.83 -5.44
N ASP A 216 43.24 23.60 -5.43
CA ASP A 216 44.58 23.08 -5.13
C ASP A 216 44.59 22.57 -3.69
N TYR A 217 44.31 21.28 -3.53
CA TYR A 217 44.44 20.57 -2.26
C TYR A 217 45.89 20.14 -2.08
N GLU A 218 46.46 20.47 -0.93
CA GLU A 218 47.68 19.85 -0.45
C GLU A 218 47.31 18.60 0.34
N TYR A 219 47.84 17.44 -0.05
CA TYR A 219 47.50 16.15 0.55
C TYR A 219 48.64 15.67 1.44
N GLU A 220 48.35 15.49 2.73
CA GLU A 220 49.31 14.97 3.71
C GLU A 220 48.85 13.59 4.23
N PRO A 221 49.71 12.55 4.26
CA PRO A 221 51.11 12.51 3.81
C PRO A 221 51.28 12.36 2.29
N SER A 222 50.27 11.85 1.57
CA SER A 222 50.20 11.84 0.10
C SER A 222 48.77 11.58 -0.38
N ALA A 223 48.45 11.89 -1.64
CA ALA A 223 47.14 11.59 -2.22
C ALA A 223 46.80 10.08 -2.18
N ALA A 224 47.78 9.21 -2.40
CA ALA A 224 47.60 7.75 -2.34
C ALA A 224 47.23 7.28 -0.92
N ALA A 225 47.92 7.79 0.11
CA ALA A 225 47.61 7.45 1.51
C ALA A 225 46.21 7.93 1.92
N VAL A 226 45.78 9.10 1.42
CA VAL A 226 44.42 9.60 1.64
C VAL A 226 43.38 8.70 0.98
N LEU A 227 43.63 8.22 -0.24
CA LEU A 227 42.74 7.28 -0.93
C LEU A 227 42.63 5.94 -0.18
N GLU A 228 43.73 5.40 0.35
CA GLU A 228 43.73 4.16 1.13
C GLU A 228 42.82 4.23 2.37
N GLU A 229 42.64 5.41 2.96
CA GLU A 229 41.75 5.58 4.11
C GLU A 229 40.31 5.94 3.72
N ILE A 230 40.14 6.82 2.72
CA ILE A 230 38.82 7.33 2.32
C ILE A 230 38.05 6.29 1.52
N VAL A 231 38.69 5.59 0.57
CA VAL A 231 38.00 4.69 -0.35
C VAL A 231 37.26 3.57 0.41
N PRO A 232 37.91 2.81 1.33
CA PRO A 232 37.20 1.78 2.09
C PRO A 232 36.04 2.35 2.93
N ARG A 233 36.24 3.48 3.62
CA ARG A 233 35.19 4.12 4.43
C ARG A 233 34.00 4.57 3.59
N PHE A 234 34.27 5.12 2.40
CA PHE A 234 33.25 5.55 1.48
C PHE A 234 32.47 4.37 0.91
N THR A 235 33.14 3.27 0.57
CA THR A 235 32.45 2.03 0.15
C THR A 235 31.54 1.49 1.25
N GLU A 236 32.03 1.41 2.50
CA GLU A 236 31.22 0.98 3.66
C GLU A 236 29.98 1.87 3.86
N LEU A 237 30.15 3.18 3.68
CA LEU A 237 29.05 4.13 3.80
C LEU A 237 27.97 3.92 2.74
N GLN A 238 28.36 3.69 1.48
CA GLN A 238 27.40 3.43 0.40
C GLN A 238 26.56 2.19 0.68
N LEU A 239 27.18 1.10 1.15
CA LEU A 239 26.45 -0.11 1.52
C LEU A 239 25.53 0.16 2.73
N TYR A 240 25.99 0.93 3.71
CA TYR A 240 25.17 1.33 4.86
C TYR A 240 23.96 2.19 4.43
N GLN A 241 24.15 3.12 3.50
CA GLN A 241 23.08 3.93 2.95
C GLN A 241 22.05 3.09 2.17
N ALA A 242 22.51 2.20 1.29
CA ALA A 242 21.64 1.28 0.57
C ALA A 242 20.83 0.39 1.53
N LEU A 243 21.43 -0.05 2.64
CA LEU A 243 20.72 -0.78 3.69
C LEU A 243 19.63 0.08 4.37
N LEU A 244 19.94 1.33 4.72
CA LEU A 244 18.97 2.24 5.34
C LEU A 244 17.80 2.56 4.41
N GLU A 245 18.05 2.77 3.12
CA GLU A 245 17.00 2.97 2.12
C GLU A 245 16.14 1.73 1.95
N SER A 246 16.77 0.56 1.88
CA SER A 246 16.03 -0.71 1.81
C SER A 246 15.16 -0.91 3.06
N GLN A 247 15.65 -0.55 4.26
CA GLN A 247 14.85 -0.59 5.49
C GLN A 247 13.69 0.42 5.47
N ALA A 248 13.91 1.63 4.98
CA ALA A 248 12.84 2.62 4.80
C ALA A 248 11.77 2.10 3.83
N SER A 249 12.18 1.56 2.69
CA SER A 249 11.32 0.92 1.69
C SER A 249 10.54 -0.27 2.24
N GLU A 250 11.21 -1.15 3.01
CA GLU A 250 10.59 -2.29 3.66
C GLU A 250 9.48 -1.85 4.63
N HIS A 251 9.78 -0.86 5.46
CA HIS A 251 8.82 -0.35 6.44
C HIS A 251 7.68 0.45 5.80
N ALA A 252 7.92 1.15 4.70
CA ALA A 252 6.87 1.81 3.94
C ALA A 252 5.92 0.80 3.27
N ALA A 253 6.47 -0.21 2.60
CA ALA A 253 5.69 -1.29 2.00
C ALA A 253 4.90 -2.08 3.06
N ARG A 254 5.49 -2.34 4.23
CA ARG A 254 4.80 -2.96 5.37
C ARG A 254 3.69 -2.08 5.91
N MET A 255 3.91 -0.79 6.06
CA MET A 255 2.85 0.14 6.49
C MET A 255 1.66 0.07 5.54
N ALA A 256 1.90 0.19 4.23
CA ALA A 256 0.85 0.11 3.22
C ALA A 256 0.10 -1.22 3.27
N ALA A 257 0.83 -2.34 3.39
CA ALA A 257 0.24 -3.67 3.53
C ALA A 257 -0.62 -3.81 4.80
N MET A 258 -0.17 -3.26 5.93
CA MET A 258 -0.90 -3.30 7.19
C MET A 258 -2.12 -2.39 7.20
N ARG A 259 -2.04 -1.22 6.55
CA ARG A 259 -3.18 -0.32 6.36
C ARG A 259 -4.28 -1.01 5.54
N ASN A 260 -3.92 -1.56 4.38
CA ASN A 260 -4.84 -2.33 3.54
C ASN A 260 -5.44 -3.53 4.29
N ALA A 261 -4.64 -4.25 5.09
CA ALA A 261 -5.13 -5.35 5.91
C ALA A 261 -6.12 -4.88 7.00
N THR A 262 -5.89 -3.70 7.60
CA THR A 262 -6.77 -3.11 8.61
C THR A 262 -8.11 -2.69 8.02
N ASP A 263 -8.09 -2.06 6.84
CA ASP A 263 -9.28 -1.63 6.12
C ASP A 263 -10.11 -2.85 5.68
N ASN A 264 -9.46 -3.86 5.09
CA ASN A 264 -10.09 -5.13 4.71
C ASN A 264 -10.70 -5.86 5.91
N ALA A 265 -10.00 -5.89 7.04
CA ALA A 265 -10.52 -6.50 8.26
C ALA A 265 -11.73 -5.75 8.81
N THR A 266 -11.74 -4.42 8.72
CA THR A 266 -12.86 -3.59 9.17
C THR A 266 -14.10 -3.81 8.31
N GLN A 267 -13.93 -3.89 6.99
CA GLN A 267 -15.02 -4.24 6.06
C GLN A 267 -15.58 -5.64 6.37
N LEU A 268 -14.69 -6.64 6.52
CA LEU A 268 -15.10 -8.01 6.83
C LEU A 268 -15.84 -8.12 8.17
N VAL A 269 -15.45 -7.34 9.18
CA VAL A 269 -16.20 -7.27 10.45
C VAL A 269 -17.60 -6.71 10.23
N GLY A 270 -17.76 -5.70 9.36
CA GLY A 270 -19.06 -5.17 8.98
C GLY A 270 -19.96 -6.24 8.36
N ASP A 271 -19.44 -6.96 7.37
CA ASP A 271 -20.17 -8.01 6.65
C ASP A 271 -20.57 -9.17 7.59
N LEU A 272 -19.63 -9.66 8.39
CA LEU A 272 -19.89 -10.72 9.37
C LEU A 272 -20.90 -10.28 10.45
N THR A 273 -20.92 -8.99 10.80
CA THR A 273 -21.91 -8.46 11.77
C THR A 273 -23.31 -8.45 11.18
N LEU A 274 -23.46 -8.09 9.90
CA LEU A 274 -24.74 -8.18 9.19
C LEU A 274 -25.22 -9.63 9.10
N GLU A 275 -24.34 -10.56 8.72
CA GLU A 275 -24.64 -11.98 8.66
C GLU A 275 -25.05 -12.53 10.02
N TYR A 276 -24.31 -12.19 11.08
CA TYR A 276 -24.62 -12.58 12.45
C TYR A 276 -26.00 -12.09 12.89
N ASN A 277 -26.33 -10.83 12.63
CA ASN A 277 -27.63 -10.27 13.00
C ASN A 277 -28.77 -10.95 12.24
N LYS A 278 -28.60 -11.25 10.95
CA LYS A 278 -29.57 -11.99 10.14
C LYS A 278 -29.78 -13.42 10.65
N ALA A 279 -28.69 -14.13 10.92
CA ALA A 279 -28.75 -15.47 11.49
C ALA A 279 -29.41 -15.47 12.88
N ARG A 280 -29.14 -14.44 13.69
CA ARG A 280 -29.72 -14.30 15.04
C ARG A 280 -31.22 -14.09 14.97
N GLN A 281 -31.68 -13.21 14.07
CA GLN A 281 -33.10 -12.98 13.84
C GLN A 281 -33.78 -14.26 13.35
N SER A 282 -33.19 -14.98 12.38
CA SER A 282 -33.73 -16.25 11.89
C SER A 282 -33.83 -17.31 12.99
N ALA A 283 -32.84 -17.40 13.88
CA ALA A 283 -32.86 -18.32 15.01
C ALA A 283 -33.98 -17.96 16.01
N ILE A 284 -34.09 -16.69 16.40
CA ILE A 284 -35.17 -16.20 17.28
C ILE A 284 -36.54 -16.47 16.67
N THR A 285 -36.73 -16.20 15.37
CA THR A 285 -38.00 -16.50 14.70
C THR A 285 -38.30 -18.00 14.70
N SER A 286 -37.29 -18.85 14.49
CA SER A 286 -37.49 -20.31 14.52
C SER A 286 -37.84 -20.79 15.93
N GLU A 287 -37.16 -20.29 16.96
CA GLU A 287 -37.49 -20.58 18.36
C GLU A 287 -38.92 -20.14 18.72
N ILE A 288 -39.35 -18.96 18.25
CA ILE A 288 -40.73 -18.48 18.45
C ILE A 288 -41.73 -19.39 17.73
N LEU A 289 -41.46 -19.78 16.48
CA LEU A 289 -42.32 -20.68 15.72
C LEU A 289 -42.42 -22.08 16.37
N ASP A 290 -41.32 -22.58 16.93
CA ASP A 290 -41.31 -23.85 17.66
C ASP A 290 -42.13 -23.76 18.96
N ILE A 291 -42.02 -22.66 19.71
CA ILE A 291 -42.83 -22.43 20.93
C ILE A 291 -44.32 -22.33 20.59
N VAL A 292 -44.68 -21.53 19.57
CA VAL A 292 -46.07 -21.36 19.14
C VAL A 292 -46.63 -22.66 18.56
N GLY A 293 -45.84 -23.39 17.77
CA GLY A 293 -46.20 -24.70 17.25
C GLY A 293 -46.44 -25.73 18.35
N GLY A 294 -45.56 -25.77 19.35
CA GLY A 294 -45.71 -26.63 20.53
C GLY A 294 -46.93 -26.28 21.38
N ALA A 295 -47.17 -24.99 21.63
CA ALA A 295 -48.34 -24.51 22.36
C ALA A 295 -49.65 -24.86 21.65
N ASN A 296 -49.72 -24.66 20.32
CA ASN A 296 -50.88 -25.02 19.52
C ASN A 296 -51.11 -26.53 19.47
N ALA A 297 -50.05 -27.33 19.36
CA ALA A 297 -50.15 -28.80 19.40
C ALA A 297 -50.68 -29.29 20.76
N LEU A 298 -50.24 -28.68 21.86
CA LEU A 298 -50.78 -28.96 23.19
C LEU A 298 -52.26 -28.59 23.28
N GLN A 299 -52.64 -27.41 22.82
CA GLN A 299 -54.03 -26.96 22.83
C GLN A 299 -54.95 -27.89 22.03
N GLN A 300 -54.52 -28.29 20.82
CA GLN A 300 -55.24 -29.27 20.01
C GLN A 300 -55.35 -30.64 20.70
N SER A 301 -54.32 -31.07 21.41
CA SER A 301 -54.37 -32.33 22.17
C SER A 301 -55.38 -32.26 23.33
N ILE A 302 -55.49 -31.10 23.99
CA ILE A 302 -56.47 -30.87 25.06
C ILE A 302 -57.89 -30.83 24.49
N GLU A 303 -58.11 -30.11 23.38
CA GLU A 303 -59.41 -30.09 22.70
C GLU A 303 -59.84 -31.48 22.24
N LYS A 304 -58.92 -32.24 21.62
CA LYS A 304 -59.20 -33.60 21.20
C LYS A 304 -59.51 -34.53 22.36
N ALA A 305 -58.80 -34.40 23.49
CA ALA A 305 -59.10 -35.16 24.70
C ALA A 305 -60.47 -34.77 25.30
N ALA A 306 -60.85 -33.49 25.25
CA ALA A 306 -62.15 -33.02 25.69
C ALA A 306 -63.28 -33.55 24.79
N ASP A 307 -63.07 -33.57 23.46
CA ASP A 307 -64.01 -34.14 22.50
C ASP A 307 -64.17 -35.66 22.66
N ASP A 308 -63.06 -36.39 22.87
CA ASP A 308 -63.09 -37.84 23.13
C ASP A 308 -63.84 -38.15 24.45
N MET A 309 -63.68 -37.31 25.48
CA MET A 309 -64.45 -37.41 26.73
C MET A 309 -65.94 -37.14 26.52
N LEU A 310 -66.30 -36.11 25.74
CA LEU A 310 -67.68 -35.80 25.39
C LEU A 310 -68.34 -36.91 24.55
N ALA A 311 -67.59 -37.53 23.63
CA ALA A 311 -68.05 -38.66 22.83
C ALA A 311 -68.27 -39.93 23.66
N SER A 312 -67.49 -40.14 24.73
CA SER A 312 -67.67 -41.28 25.64
C SER A 312 -68.89 -41.15 26.58
N ALA A 313 -69.45 -39.94 26.74
CA ALA A 313 -70.58 -39.65 27.64
C ALA A 313 -71.97 -39.86 27.00
N HIS A 314 -72.07 -40.05 25.68
CA HIS A 314 -73.33 -40.31 24.98
C HIS A 314 -73.16 -41.33 23.84
N PRO A 315 -73.71 -42.55 23.95
CA PRO A 315 -73.82 -43.44 22.80
C PRO A 315 -75.08 -43.04 22.02
N THR A 316 -74.95 -42.49 20.83
CA THR A 316 -76.11 -42.34 19.93
C THR A 316 -75.95 -43.14 18.64
N ALA A 317 -76.99 -43.95 18.41
CA ALA A 317 -77.25 -44.76 17.24
C ALA A 317 -77.36 -43.91 15.95
N PRO A 318 -77.20 -44.53 14.76
CA PRO A 318 -76.99 -43.81 13.51
C PRO A 318 -78.30 -43.23 12.95
N ARG A 319 -78.23 -42.04 12.34
CA ARG A 319 -79.33 -41.46 11.57
C ARG A 319 -78.88 -41.19 10.13
N ALA A 320 -79.67 -41.74 9.21
CA ALA A 320 -79.50 -41.71 7.76
C ALA A 320 -79.85 -40.33 7.14
N PRO A 321 -79.49 -40.07 5.86
CA PRO A 321 -79.33 -38.73 5.29
C PRO A 321 -80.53 -38.25 4.46
N ALA A 322 -80.69 -36.92 4.32
CA ALA A 322 -81.38 -36.21 3.22
C ALA A 322 -81.29 -34.67 3.43
N PRO A 323 -81.60 -33.83 2.43
CA PRO A 323 -81.08 -33.78 1.06
C PRO A 323 -80.49 -32.39 0.71
N ALA A 324 -79.90 -32.30 -0.48
CA ALA A 324 -79.33 -31.09 -1.06
C ALA A 324 -80.37 -30.00 -1.39
N MET A 325 -80.01 -28.73 -1.15
CA MET A 325 -80.57 -27.57 -1.85
C MET A 325 -79.47 -26.56 -2.20
N THR A 326 -79.52 -26.13 -3.44
CA THR A 326 -78.64 -25.23 -4.20
C THR A 326 -79.02 -23.76 -4.07
N ALA A 327 -78.04 -22.85 -4.08
CA ALA A 327 -78.04 -21.52 -4.72
C ALA A 327 -76.62 -20.90 -4.54
N ALA A 328 -75.75 -20.89 -5.55
CA ALA A 328 -75.62 -19.88 -6.61
C ALA A 328 -75.28 -18.46 -6.11
N SER A 329 -74.01 -18.03 -6.27
CA SER A 329 -73.67 -16.86 -7.09
C SER A 329 -72.15 -16.66 -7.28
N ASN A 330 -71.80 -16.60 -8.56
CA ASN A 330 -70.69 -15.99 -9.29
C ASN A 330 -69.57 -15.20 -8.58
N GLY A 331 -68.36 -15.27 -9.18
CA GLY A 331 -67.47 -14.11 -9.23
C GLY A 331 -65.98 -14.38 -9.41
N ASN A 332 -65.59 -14.94 -10.56
CA ASN A 332 -64.20 -15.01 -11.02
C ASN A 332 -63.70 -13.61 -11.44
N GLY A 333 -62.42 -13.26 -11.20
CA GLY A 333 -61.88 -12.00 -11.72
C GLY A 333 -60.48 -11.64 -11.25
N ALA A 334 -59.50 -11.95 -12.11
CA ALA A 334 -58.10 -11.59 -11.93
C ALA A 334 -57.76 -10.18 -12.46
N LYS A 335 -56.64 -9.67 -11.95
CA LYS A 335 -55.64 -8.78 -12.60
C LYS A 335 -55.87 -7.26 -12.71
N THR A 336 -54.71 -6.61 -12.56
CA THR A 336 -54.18 -5.39 -13.18
C THR A 336 -54.16 -4.06 -12.42
N ALA A 337 -52.96 -3.48 -12.45
CA ALA A 337 -52.50 -2.23 -11.88
C ALA A 337 -53.14 -1.00 -12.54
N SER A 338 -53.13 0.14 -11.84
CA SER A 338 -52.55 1.41 -12.31
C SER A 338 -52.72 2.56 -11.31
N LYS A 339 -51.63 3.34 -11.21
CA LYS A 339 -51.42 4.74 -10.79
C LYS A 339 -52.63 5.64 -10.49
N LYS A 340 -52.43 6.51 -9.49
CA LYS A 340 -52.79 7.95 -9.33
C LYS A 340 -52.61 8.30 -7.84
N ASP A 341 -52.26 9.49 -7.34
CA ASP A 341 -52.05 10.85 -7.85
C ASP A 341 -51.21 11.61 -6.81
N ALA A 342 -50.56 12.70 -7.22
CA ALA A 342 -49.94 13.69 -6.33
C ALA A 342 -51.01 14.53 -5.57
N PRO A 343 -50.60 15.32 -4.56
CA PRO A 343 -50.79 16.76 -4.76
C PRO A 343 -49.63 17.64 -4.26
N ALA A 344 -49.41 18.72 -5.02
CA ALA A 344 -48.78 19.99 -4.64
C ALA A 344 -49.65 20.72 -3.58
N LYS A 345 -49.29 21.76 -2.81
CA LYS A 345 -48.23 22.78 -2.77
C LYS A 345 -48.47 23.56 -1.45
N GLN A 346 -47.44 24.13 -0.81
CA GLN A 346 -47.61 25.32 0.03
C GLN A 346 -46.45 26.30 -0.21
N ALA A 347 -46.80 27.59 -0.23
CA ALA A 347 -46.01 28.71 -0.71
C ALA A 347 -45.36 29.50 0.44
N ALA A 348 -44.25 30.19 0.16
CA ALA A 348 -43.81 31.39 0.89
C ALA A 348 -42.92 32.26 -0.02
N GLY A 349 -43.06 33.58 0.11
CA GLY A 349 -42.50 34.62 -0.77
C GLY A 349 -41.04 35.04 -0.49
N PRO A 350 -40.65 36.29 -0.81
CA PRO A 350 -39.59 36.55 -1.80
C PRO A 350 -38.27 37.02 -1.17
N GLN A 351 -37.15 36.33 -1.39
CA GLN A 351 -35.83 36.81 -0.95
C GLN A 351 -34.68 36.32 -1.84
N GLY A 352 -33.96 37.28 -2.44
CA GLY A 352 -32.56 37.20 -2.90
C GLY A 352 -32.24 36.24 -4.03
N LYS A 353 -31.59 36.72 -5.11
CA LYS A 353 -30.92 35.85 -6.09
C LYS A 353 -29.89 34.96 -5.37
N LYS A 354 -30.28 33.75 -5.00
CA LYS A 354 -29.35 32.68 -4.58
C LYS A 354 -28.66 32.18 -5.84
N VAL A 355 -27.33 32.28 -5.86
CA VAL A 355 -26.49 31.65 -6.87
C VAL A 355 -26.84 30.15 -6.87
N LYS A 356 -27.14 29.61 -8.05
CA LYS A 356 -27.48 28.21 -8.23
C LYS A 356 -26.21 27.41 -7.94
N GLN A 357 -26.23 26.57 -6.91
CA GLN A 357 -25.10 25.70 -6.56
C GLN A 357 -24.93 24.66 -7.67
N ASP A 358 -23.71 24.48 -8.15
CA ASP A 358 -23.40 23.46 -9.15
C ASP A 358 -23.17 22.11 -8.47
N ASP A 359 -23.43 21.01 -9.20
CA ASP A 359 -23.11 19.68 -8.71
C ASP A 359 -21.60 19.41 -8.92
N LEU A 360 -20.83 19.47 -7.85
CA LEU A 360 -19.36 19.31 -7.92
C LEU A 360 -18.93 17.85 -8.03
N LYS A 361 -19.84 16.87 -7.86
CA LYS A 361 -19.52 15.42 -7.96
C LYS A 361 -19.26 14.97 -9.40
N VAL A 362 -19.52 15.84 -10.38
CA VAL A 362 -19.18 15.59 -11.79
C VAL A 362 -17.66 15.58 -12.02
N ILE A 363 -16.90 16.16 -11.09
CA ILE A 363 -15.43 16.18 -11.13
C ILE A 363 -14.89 14.92 -10.45
N GLU A 364 -13.96 14.25 -11.13
CA GLU A 364 -13.37 13.02 -10.65
C GLU A 364 -12.55 13.27 -9.37
N GLY A 365 -12.82 12.48 -8.35
CA GLY A 365 -12.21 12.60 -7.02
C GLY A 365 -13.00 13.47 -6.03
N ILE A 366 -14.07 14.17 -6.45
CA ILE A 366 -14.96 14.90 -5.53
C ILE A 366 -16.15 14.01 -5.14
N GLY A 367 -16.05 13.39 -3.97
CA GLY A 367 -17.15 12.63 -3.36
C GLY A 367 -18.14 13.50 -2.56
N PRO A 368 -19.28 12.94 -2.09
CA PRO A 368 -20.32 13.68 -1.36
C PRO A 368 -19.86 14.36 -0.05
N LYS A 369 -18.77 13.89 0.55
CA LYS A 369 -18.16 14.53 1.73
C LYS A 369 -17.29 15.73 1.34
N MET A 370 -16.55 15.62 0.24
CA MET A 370 -15.69 16.69 -0.29
C MET A 370 -16.54 17.83 -0.82
N GLU A 371 -17.62 17.53 -1.55
CA GLU A 371 -18.60 18.51 -2.00
C GLU A 371 -19.15 19.32 -0.83
N LYS A 372 -19.53 18.66 0.28
CA LYS A 372 -19.99 19.36 1.50
C LYS A 372 -18.92 20.25 2.12
N ALA A 373 -17.66 19.80 2.16
CA ALA A 373 -16.55 20.58 2.68
C ALA A 373 -16.26 21.83 1.82
N LEU A 374 -16.27 21.67 0.49
CA LEU A 374 -16.08 22.76 -0.47
C LEU A 374 -17.22 23.78 -0.39
N HIS A 375 -18.47 23.31 -0.27
CA HIS A 375 -19.63 24.18 -0.06
C HIS A 375 -19.53 24.94 1.27
N ALA A 376 -19.06 24.30 2.34
CA ALA A 376 -18.84 24.95 3.63
C ALA A 376 -17.72 26.01 3.56
N ALA A 377 -16.73 25.83 2.69
CA ALA A 377 -15.66 26.78 2.40
C ALA A 377 -16.05 27.88 1.38
N GLY A 378 -17.29 27.89 0.88
CA GLY A 378 -17.79 28.92 -0.06
C GLY A 378 -17.47 28.65 -1.54
N ILE A 379 -16.91 27.48 -1.85
CA ILE A 379 -16.65 26.98 -3.21
C ILE A 379 -17.85 26.12 -3.63
N ASP A 380 -18.85 26.77 -4.22
CA ASP A 380 -20.18 26.18 -4.51
C ASP A 380 -20.55 26.19 -6.00
N THR A 381 -19.63 26.61 -6.87
CA THR A 381 -19.80 26.61 -8.34
C THR A 381 -18.55 26.09 -9.04
N TRP A 382 -18.68 25.56 -10.26
CA TRP A 382 -17.54 25.10 -11.05
C TRP A 382 -16.56 26.23 -11.37
N ALA A 383 -17.06 27.45 -11.58
CA ALA A 383 -16.22 28.63 -11.81
C ALA A 383 -15.32 28.94 -10.61
N LYS A 384 -15.88 28.96 -9.40
CA LYS A 384 -15.10 29.19 -8.16
C LYS A 384 -14.10 28.08 -7.90
N LEU A 385 -14.46 26.83 -8.22
CA LEU A 385 -13.55 25.70 -8.07
C LEU A 385 -12.41 25.74 -9.10
N SER A 386 -12.63 26.29 -10.29
CA SER A 386 -11.59 26.47 -11.31
C SER A 386 -10.58 27.58 -10.99
N GLU A 387 -10.98 28.54 -10.16
CA GLU A 387 -10.15 29.68 -9.72
C GLU A 387 -9.51 29.46 -8.33
N ALA A 388 -9.92 28.42 -7.61
CA ALA A 388 -9.41 28.12 -6.28
C ALA A 388 -7.94 27.69 -6.33
N THR A 389 -7.12 28.24 -5.42
CA THR A 389 -5.72 27.82 -5.29
C THR A 389 -5.60 26.52 -4.50
N ASP A 390 -4.51 25.79 -4.71
CA ASP A 390 -4.22 24.53 -3.99
C ASP A 390 -4.29 24.73 -2.46
N ASP A 391 -3.77 25.86 -1.95
CA ASP A 391 -3.83 26.22 -0.52
C ASP A 391 -5.26 26.39 -0.01
N GLN A 392 -6.16 26.98 -0.82
CA GLN A 392 -7.58 27.15 -0.45
C GLN A 392 -8.31 25.81 -0.42
N LEU A 393 -8.00 24.92 -1.37
CA LEU A 393 -8.57 23.57 -1.41
C LEU A 393 -8.07 22.72 -0.23
N HIS A 394 -6.79 22.83 0.11
CA HIS A 394 -6.21 22.17 1.28
C HIS A 394 -6.86 22.67 2.58
N ALA A 395 -7.02 23.98 2.76
CA ALA A 395 -7.66 24.56 3.93
C ALA A 395 -9.13 24.12 4.08
N ALA A 396 -9.88 24.04 2.98
CA ALA A 396 -11.27 23.56 2.99
C ALA A 396 -11.40 22.10 3.43
N ILE A 397 -10.43 21.26 3.07
CA ILE A 397 -10.40 19.82 3.39
C ILE A 397 -9.94 19.60 4.83
N GLU A 398 -8.95 20.36 5.29
CA GLU A 398 -8.46 20.32 6.66
C GLU A 398 -9.53 20.79 7.65
N ALA A 399 -10.29 21.84 7.30
CA ALA A 399 -11.43 22.30 8.10
C ALA A 399 -12.56 21.26 8.25
N ALA A 400 -12.62 20.27 7.35
CA ALA A 400 -13.56 19.16 7.40
C ALA A 400 -13.01 17.91 8.12
N ASP A 401 -11.85 18.02 8.78
CA ASP A 401 -11.16 16.94 9.49
C ASP A 401 -10.80 15.75 8.57
N MET A 402 -10.51 16.04 7.30
CA MET A 402 -10.17 15.06 6.27
C MET A 402 -8.68 15.13 5.94
N SER A 403 -7.96 14.01 6.07
CA SER A 403 -6.55 13.92 5.70
C SER A 403 -6.42 13.52 4.22
N PHE A 404 -6.00 14.48 3.40
CA PHE A 404 -5.51 14.33 2.03
C PHE A 404 -6.54 13.88 0.97
N ALA A 405 -6.62 14.66 -0.12
CA ALA A 405 -7.36 14.31 -1.32
C ALA A 405 -6.37 14.07 -2.47
N PRO A 406 -6.32 12.85 -3.05
CA PRO A 406 -5.27 12.46 -3.99
C PRO A 406 -5.34 13.14 -5.37
N SER A 407 -6.32 14.02 -5.63
CA SER A 407 -6.59 14.59 -6.95
C SER A 407 -6.69 16.12 -6.97
N LEU A 408 -6.28 16.81 -5.89
CA LEU A 408 -6.35 18.28 -5.77
C LEU A 408 -5.78 19.04 -6.97
N PRO A 409 -4.60 18.67 -7.53
CA PRO A 409 -4.01 19.40 -8.65
C PRO A 409 -4.84 19.37 -9.94
N THR A 410 -5.78 18.43 -10.04
CA THR A 410 -6.59 18.20 -11.25
C THR A 410 -7.98 18.80 -11.18
N TRP A 411 -8.46 19.18 -9.98
CA TRP A 411 -9.82 19.67 -9.77
C TRP A 411 -10.08 21.01 -10.43
N ALA A 412 -9.15 21.96 -10.31
CA ALA A 412 -9.31 23.27 -10.96
C ALA A 412 -9.42 23.14 -12.48
N ARG A 413 -8.61 22.25 -13.08
CA ARG A 413 -8.62 22.00 -14.53
C ARG A 413 -9.91 21.36 -15.00
N GLN A 414 -10.40 20.33 -14.30
CA GLN A 414 -11.69 19.68 -14.58
C GLN A 414 -12.86 20.64 -14.40
N ALA A 415 -12.87 21.42 -13.31
CA ALA A 415 -13.87 22.44 -13.05
C ALA A 415 -13.92 23.51 -14.14
N GLY A 416 -12.78 23.86 -14.74
CA GLY A 416 -12.71 24.78 -15.87
C GLY A 416 -13.45 24.28 -17.11
N PHE A 417 -13.42 22.97 -17.40
CA PHE A 417 -14.20 22.38 -18.50
C PHE A 417 -15.70 22.38 -18.19
N ALA A 418 -16.07 21.98 -16.97
CA ALA A 418 -17.47 22.00 -16.52
C ALA A 418 -18.06 23.42 -16.51
N ALA A 419 -17.30 24.42 -16.07
CA ALA A 419 -17.72 25.82 -16.06
C ALA A 419 -17.96 26.40 -17.47
N ARG A 420 -17.24 25.90 -18.48
CA ARG A 420 -17.43 26.27 -19.90
C ARG A 420 -18.50 25.45 -20.62
N GLY A 421 -19.05 24.41 -19.98
CA GLY A 421 -19.99 23.47 -20.58
C GLY A 421 -19.37 22.52 -21.62
N ASP A 422 -18.04 22.37 -21.61
CA ASP A 422 -17.28 21.51 -22.51
C ASP A 422 -17.18 20.09 -21.91
N TRP A 423 -18.25 19.32 -22.08
CA TRP A 423 -18.38 17.96 -21.52
C TRP A 423 -17.50 16.94 -22.23
N ASP A 424 -17.26 17.11 -23.53
CA ASP A 424 -16.42 16.21 -24.32
C ASP A 424 -14.94 16.35 -23.91
N GLY A 425 -14.46 17.59 -23.70
CA GLY A 425 -13.11 17.85 -23.19
C GLY A 425 -12.92 17.40 -21.73
N LEU A 426 -13.97 17.47 -20.91
CA LEU A 426 -13.94 16.93 -19.55
C LEU A 426 -13.77 15.41 -19.56
N GLN A 427 -14.55 14.70 -20.38
CA GLN A 427 -14.50 13.25 -20.46
C GLN A 427 -13.13 12.75 -20.94
N GLN A 428 -12.54 13.37 -21.96
CA GLN A 428 -11.19 13.03 -22.43
C GLN A 428 -10.14 13.21 -21.33
N LEU A 429 -10.21 14.29 -20.57
CA LEU A 429 -9.29 14.53 -19.46
C LEU A 429 -9.46 13.50 -18.34
N GLN A 430 -10.69 13.09 -18.03
CA GLN A 430 -10.97 12.06 -17.03
C GLN A 430 -10.48 10.68 -17.48
N ASP A 431 -10.65 10.36 -18.77
CA ASP A 431 -10.15 9.12 -19.36
C ASP A 431 -8.60 9.08 -19.33
N GLU A 432 -7.91 10.19 -19.60
CA GLU A 432 -6.45 10.31 -19.46
C GLU A 432 -5.98 10.14 -18.00
N LEU A 433 -6.68 10.76 -17.05
CA LEU A 433 -6.35 10.66 -15.62
C LEU A 433 -6.60 9.26 -15.05
N THR A 434 -7.63 8.58 -15.54
CA THR A 434 -7.94 7.19 -15.17
C THR A 434 -6.92 6.23 -15.78
N ALA A 435 -6.57 6.39 -17.07
CA ALA A 435 -5.58 5.56 -17.75
C ALA A 435 -4.17 5.72 -17.16
N GLY A 436 -3.80 6.91 -16.70
CA GLY A 436 -2.54 7.16 -15.99
C GLY A 436 -2.47 6.57 -14.57
N ARG A 437 -3.59 6.03 -14.06
CA ARG A 437 -3.70 5.40 -12.73
C ARG A 437 -3.54 3.87 -12.79
N ASP A 438 -3.76 3.30 -13.97
CA ASP A 438 -3.65 1.86 -14.26
C ASP A 438 -2.30 1.46 -14.89
N ALA A 439 -1.41 2.42 -15.15
CA ALA A 439 -0.01 2.25 -15.60
C ALA A 439 0.97 2.48 -14.44
#